data_AF-A0A968GST2-F1
#
_entry.id   AF-A0A968GST2-F1
#
_cell.length_a   1.000
_cell.length_b   1.000
_cell.length_c   1.000
_cell.angle_alpha   90.00
_cell.angle_beta   90.00
_cell.angle_gamma   90.00
#
_symmetry.space_group_name_H-M   'P 1'
#
loop_
_entity.id
_entity.type
_entity.pdbx_description
1 polymer ?
#
loop_
_entity_poly.entity_id
_entity_poly.type
_entity_poly.pdbx_seq_one_letter_code
_entity_poly.pdbx_strand_id
1 'polypeptide(L)'
;MNVVILVIAMIVVGLIAGWLAGPIWKNKRPIGVQGDCIAAIITAVVIGLMDWYVIPAMGFSDSLRNLGVALEPFLGALLVLWIIRLAKK
;
A
#
# COMPACT_ATOMS: atom_id res chain seq x y z
N MET A 1 16.25 -7.53 -7.03
CA MET A 1 15.85 -6.83 -5.78
C MET A 1 15.88 -7.85 -4.65
N ASN A 2 16.54 -7.54 -3.54
CA ASN A 2 16.51 -8.43 -2.37
C ASN A 2 15.17 -8.23 -1.63
N VAL A 3 14.56 -9.29 -1.09
CA VAL A 3 13.24 -9.23 -0.42
C VAL A 3 13.24 -8.20 0.71
N VAL A 4 14.36 -8.07 1.41
CA VAL A 4 14.55 -7.05 2.46
C VAL A 4 14.37 -5.61 1.92
N ILE A 5 14.91 -5.32 0.73
CA ILE A 5 14.80 -4.00 0.09
C ILE A 5 13.34 -3.74 -0.31
N LEU A 6 12.64 -4.76 -0.79
CA LEU A 6 11.22 -4.66 -1.11
C LEU A 6 10.40 -4.33 0.13
N VAL A 7 10.60 -5.05 1.24
CA VAL A 7 9.86 -4.82 2.48
C VAL A 7 10.10 -3.39 3.00
N ILE A 8 11.35 -2.93 2.99
CA ILE A 8 11.68 -1.55 3.39
C ILE A 8 10.98 -0.54 2.47
N ALA A 9 10.99 -0.77 1.15
CA ALA A 9 10.28 0.09 0.20
C ALA A 9 8.77 0.11 0.48
N MET A 10 8.15 -1.04 0.80
CA MET A 10 6.72 -1.12 1.10
C MET A 10 6.34 -0.39 2.40
N ILE A 11 7.21 -0.44 3.41
CA ILE A 11 7.02 0.34 4.64
C ILE A 11 7.04 1.83 4.33
N VAL A 12 7.99 2.29 3.52
CA VAL A 12 8.08 3.70 3.10
C VAL A 12 6.84 4.12 2.29
N VAL A 13 6.43 3.31 1.32
CA VAL A 13 5.23 3.56 0.50
C VAL A 13 3.97 3.61 1.38
N GLY A 14 3.81 2.66 2.30
CA GLY A 14 2.69 2.61 3.23
C GLY A 14 2.64 3.82 4.17
N LEU A 15 3.80 4.27 4.67
CA LEU A 15 3.91 5.51 5.45
C LEU A 15 3.48 6.74 4.63
N ILE A 16 3.95 6.85 3.38
CA ILE A 16 3.58 7.95 2.49
C ILE A 16 2.08 7.92 2.20
N ALA A 17 1.51 6.75 1.90
CA ALA A 17 0.08 6.58 1.66
C ALA A 17 -0.78 6.94 2.89
N GLY A 18 -0.42 6.43 4.07
CA GLY A 18 -1.11 6.71 5.33
C GLY A 18 -0.98 8.17 5.79
N TRP A 19 0.10 8.85 5.43
CA TRP A 19 0.24 10.28 5.66
C TRP A 19 -0.61 11.10 4.67
N LEU A 20 -0.53 10.78 3.37
CA LEU A 20 -1.30 11.41 2.28
C LEU A 20 -2.81 11.18 2.39
N ALA A 21 -3.24 10.11 3.06
CA ALA A 21 -4.63 9.86 3.41
C ALA A 21 -5.31 11.07 4.05
N GLY A 22 -4.60 11.78 4.94
CA GLY A 22 -5.10 12.99 5.60
C GLY A 22 -5.55 14.06 4.60
N PRO A 23 -4.64 14.63 3.79
CA PRO A 23 -4.99 15.65 2.81
C PRO A 23 -5.95 15.15 1.73
N ILE A 24 -5.80 13.92 1.22
CA ILE A 24 -6.68 13.34 0.19
C ILE A 24 -8.14 13.34 0.65
N TRP A 25 -8.38 13.08 1.93
CA TRP A 25 -9.72 12.98 2.49
C TRP A 25 -10.10 14.11 3.44
N LYS A 26 -9.54 15.31 3.21
CA LYS A 26 -9.89 16.55 3.94
C LYS A 26 -9.83 16.37 5.46
N ASN A 27 -8.79 15.69 5.95
CA ASN A 27 -8.56 15.35 7.36
C ASN A 27 -9.64 14.50 8.05
N LYS A 28 -10.59 13.91 7.31
CA LYS A 28 -11.53 12.92 7.85
C LYS A 28 -10.86 11.54 7.93
N ARG A 29 -10.00 11.38 8.93
CA ARG A 29 -9.25 10.15 9.21
C ARG A 29 -10.15 9.13 9.91
N PRO A 30 -10.34 7.91 9.37
CA PRO A 30 -11.22 6.92 9.97
C PRO A 30 -10.71 6.34 11.29
N ILE A 31 -9.38 6.24 11.48
CA ILE A 31 -8.77 5.70 12.71
C ILE A 31 -7.78 6.71 13.34
N GLY A 32 -7.63 7.90 12.75
CA GLY A 32 -6.63 8.89 13.17
C GLY A 32 -5.29 8.69 12.48
N VAL A 33 -4.31 9.56 12.75
CA VAL A 33 -3.03 9.60 12.02
C VAL A 33 -2.25 8.30 12.13
N GLN A 34 -2.10 7.78 13.36
CA GLN A 34 -1.32 6.58 13.62
C GLN A 34 -2.01 5.32 13.08
N GLY A 35 -3.33 5.20 13.26
CA GLY A 35 -4.11 4.06 12.77
C GLY A 35 -4.11 3.96 11.25
N ASP A 36 -4.29 5.08 10.55
CA ASP A 36 -4.26 5.11 9.09
C ASP A 36 -2.87 4.75 8.53
N CYS A 37 -1.79 5.21 9.19
CA CYS A 37 -0.43 4.82 8.83
C CYS A 37 -0.17 3.31 9.03
N ILE A 38 -0.58 2.75 10.17
CA ILE A 38 -0.38 1.31 10.44
C ILE A 38 -1.15 0.47 9.43
N ALA A 39 -2.42 0.80 9.18
CA ALA A 39 -3.24 0.09 8.20
C ALA A 39 -2.66 0.19 6.78
N ALA A 40 -2.16 1.37 6.39
CA ALA A 40 -1.52 1.57 5.10
C ALA A 40 -0.21 0.78 4.96
N ILE A 41 0.63 0.71 6.00
CA ILE A 41 1.86 -0.10 6.01
C ILE A 41 1.53 -1.58 5.85
N ILE A 42 0.60 -2.11 6.65
CA ILE A 42 0.21 -3.52 6.58
C ILE A 42 -0.32 -3.84 5.18
N THR A 43 -1.18 -2.99 4.64
CA THR A 43 -1.75 -3.18 3.30
C THR A 43 -0.66 -3.14 2.23
N ALA A 44 0.24 -2.15 2.26
CA ALA A 44 1.31 -2.03 1.28
C ALA A 44 2.28 -3.22 1.33
N VAL A 45 2.61 -3.71 2.53
CA VAL A 45 3.48 -4.89 2.68
C VAL A 45 2.79 -6.14 2.14
N VAL A 46 1.50 -6.36 2.45
CA VAL A 46 0.75 -7.52 1.97
C VAL A 46 0.64 -7.51 0.45
N ILE A 47 0.20 -6.40 -0.14
CA ILE A 47 0.03 -6.26 -1.59
C ILE A 47 1.38 -6.35 -2.30
N GLY A 48 2.40 -5.63 -1.84
CA GLY A 48 3.73 -5.65 -2.47
C GLY A 48 4.40 -7.03 -2.41
N LEU A 49 4.16 -7.80 -1.35
CA LEU A 49 4.59 -9.20 -1.29
C LEU A 49 3.77 -10.08 -2.24
N MET A 50 2.45 -9.89 -2.33
CA MET A 50 1.62 -10.61 -3.30
C MET A 50 2.10 -10.34 -4.73
N ASP A 51 2.31 -9.08 -5.11
CA ASP A 51 2.76 -8.70 -6.45
C ASP A 51 4.14 -9.29 -6.79
N TRP A 52 5.02 -9.40 -5.79
CA TRP A 52 6.33 -10.02 -5.96
C TRP A 52 6.26 -11.48 -6.40
N TYR A 53 5.26 -12.23 -5.94
CA TYR A 53 5.08 -13.65 -6.28
C TYR A 53 4.06 -13.88 -7.41
N VAL A 54 2.98 -13.09 -7.45
CA VAL A 54 1.84 -13.28 -8.36
C VAL A 54 2.14 -12.75 -9.77
N ILE A 55 2.82 -11.60 -9.91
CA ILE A 55 3.13 -11.03 -11.23
C ILE A 55 4.06 -11.94 -12.06
N PRO A 56 5.15 -12.51 -11.51
CA PRO A 56 5.93 -13.52 -12.21
C PRO A 56 5.13 -14.78 -12.55
N ALA A 57 4.26 -15.22 -11.65
CA ALA A 57 3.44 -16.41 -11.87
C ALA A 57 2.42 -16.24 -13.02
N MET A 58 2.00 -15.00 -13.29
CA MET A 58 1.16 -14.65 -14.44
C MET A 58 1.93 -14.55 -15.78
N GLY A 59 3.26 -14.73 -15.77
CA GLY A 59 4.09 -14.68 -16.98
C GLY A 59 4.46 -13.27 -17.44
N PHE A 60 4.29 -12.25 -16.60
CA PHE A 60 4.70 -10.88 -16.91
C PHE A 60 6.21 -10.68 -16.77
N SER A 61 6.74 -9.66 -17.46
CA SER A 61 8.16 -9.31 -17.42
C SER A 61 8.57 -8.68 -16.08
N ASP A 62 9.86 -8.81 -15.71
CA ASP A 62 10.41 -8.22 -14.49
C ASP A 62 10.21 -6.69 -14.41
N SER A 63 10.20 -6.01 -15.55
CA SER A 63 9.92 -4.57 -15.63
C SER A 63 8.48 -4.25 -15.21
N LEU A 64 7.51 -5.06 -15.65
CA LEU A 64 6.10 -4.90 -15.27
C LEU A 64 5.90 -5.22 -13.78
N ARG A 65 6.59 -6.24 -13.26
CA ARG A 65 6.58 -6.56 -11.82
C ARG A 65 7.05 -5.38 -10.99
N ASN A 66 8.19 -4.79 -11.31
CA ASN A 66 8.73 -3.68 -10.53
C ASN A 66 7.81 -2.46 -10.55
N LEU A 67 7.06 -2.26 -11.64
CA LEU A 67 6.10 -1.18 -11.80
C LEU A 67 4.81 -1.44 -11.00
N GLY A 68 4.28 -2.67 -11.05
CA GLY A 68 3.14 -3.12 -10.23
C GLY A 68 3.43 -3.01 -8.73
N VAL A 69 4.56 -3.60 -8.29
CA VAL A 69 5.04 -3.56 -6.91
C VAL A 69 5.25 -2.12 -6.39
N ALA A 70 5.46 -1.13 -7.26
CA ALA A 70 5.58 0.27 -6.83
C ALA A 70 4.23 0.99 -6.69
N LEU A 71 3.27 0.71 -7.57
CA LEU A 71 2.00 1.46 -7.67
C LEU A 71 0.83 0.78 -6.97
N GLU A 72 0.69 -0.54 -7.12
CA GLU A 72 -0.43 -1.30 -6.56
C GLU A 72 -0.46 -1.24 -5.03
N PRO A 73 0.67 -1.33 -4.29
CA PRO A 73 0.67 -1.21 -2.83
C PRO A 73 0.22 0.16 -2.35
N PHE A 74 0.57 1.23 -3.08
CA PHE A 74 0.16 2.60 -2.76
C PHE A 74 -1.35 2.79 -2.96
N LEU A 75 -1.85 2.37 -4.14
CA LEU A 75 -3.27 2.47 -4.46
C LEU A 75 -4.13 1.57 -3.56
N GLY A 76 -3.65 0.35 -3.29
CA GLY A 76 -4.30 -0.60 -2.41
C GLY A 76 -4.37 -0.10 -0.96
N ALA A 77 -3.30 0.50 -0.44
CA ALA A 77 -3.30 1.13 0.88
C ALA A 77 -4.35 2.25 0.97
N LEU A 78 -4.45 3.10 -0.06
CA LEU A 78 -5.48 4.14 -0.11
C LEU A 78 -6.89 3.55 -0.23
N LEU A 79 -7.07 2.51 -1.03
CA LEU A 79 -8.35 1.83 -1.20
C LEU A 79 -8.83 1.21 0.11
N VAL A 80 -7.95 0.52 0.85
CA VAL A 80 -8.28 -0.06 2.16
C VAL A 80 -8.68 1.02 3.16
N LEU A 81 -7.93 2.13 3.25
CA LEU A 81 -8.31 3.25 4.11
C LEU A 81 -9.66 3.87 3.71
N TRP A 82 -9.98 3.91 2.42
CA TRP A 82 -11.28 4.33 1.93
C TRP A 82 -12.39 3.34 2.31
N ILE A 83 -12.18 2.02 2.20
CA ILE A 83 -13.14 0.99 2.64
C ILE A 83 -13.40 1.11 4.14
N ILE A 84 -12.35 1.23 4.96
CA ILE A 84 -12.48 1.39 6.41
C ILE A 84 -13.32 2.63 6.74
N ARG A 85 -13.13 3.74 6.00
CA ARG A 85 -13.97 4.92 6.15
C ARG A 85 -15.43 4.61 5.80
N LEU A 86 -15.67 3.95 4.68
CA LEU A 86 -17.03 3.64 4.24
C LEU A 86 -17.76 2.77 5.27
N ALA A 87 -17.06 1.79 5.85
CA ALA A 87 -17.62 0.90 6.87
C ALA A 87 -17.90 1.57 8.24
N LYS A 88 -17.20 2.67 8.56
CA LYS A 88 -17.42 3.45 9.79
C LYS A 88 -18.48 4.55 9.65
N LYS A 89 -19.01 4.76 8.45
CA LYS A 89 -20.01 5.78 8.15
C LYS A 89 -21.41 5.25 8.38
#